data_AF-C2XZE9-F1
#
_entry.id   AF-C2XZE9-F1
#
_cell.length_a   1.000
_cell.length_b   1.000
_cell.length_c   1.000
_cell.angle_alpha   90.00
_cell.angle_beta   90.00
_cell.angle_gamma   90.00
#
_symmetry.space_group_name_H-M   'P 1'
#
loop_
_entity.id
_entity.type
_entity.pdbx_description
1 polymer ?
#
loop_
_entity_poly.entity_id
_entity_poly.type
_entity_poly.pdbx_seq_one_letter_code
_entity_poly.pdbx_strand_id
1 'polypeptide(L)'
;MKWSEISIHTTEEAVEAVSHILHEAGASGVAIEDPAELTKERKQQYGEIYALNPDEYPSEGVLVKAYFPQTDSLHETVAGVKSSIDALPSFDIEIGKGTITINEVDEEDWATAWKKYYHPVQISDTFTIVPTWEEYTPSSPDEKIIELDPGMAFGTGTHPTTTMCIRALEKTVQPGDTVIDVGTGSGVLSIAAAKLGAASVQAYDLDPVAVESAEMNVRLNKTDDIVNVGQNSLLEGIEGPVDLIVANLLAEIILLFPEDAARVVKPGGLFITSGIIGAKEKVISEALETAGFSIEEVLRMEDWVAIIARNA
;
A
#
# COMPACT_ATOMS: atom_id res chain seq x y z
N MET A 1 -7.56 19.08 10.39
CA MET A 1 -6.59 19.96 11.08
C MET A 1 -5.90 20.79 10.01
N LYS A 2 -5.51 22.04 10.29
CA LYS A 2 -4.82 22.87 9.29
C LYS A 2 -3.32 22.82 9.52
N TRP A 3 -2.58 22.63 8.45
CA TRP A 3 -1.13 22.60 8.45
C TRP A 3 -0.59 23.81 7.70
N SER A 4 0.65 24.19 8.00
CA SER A 4 1.37 25.21 7.28
C SER A 4 2.69 24.61 6.79
N GLU A 5 2.89 24.69 5.48
CA GLU A 5 4.15 24.36 4.82
C GLU A 5 5.01 25.61 4.81
N ILE A 6 6.19 25.52 5.40
CA ILE A 6 7.27 26.51 5.25
C ILE A 6 8.25 25.96 4.24
N SER A 7 8.42 26.67 3.13
CA SER A 7 9.29 26.29 2.01
C SER A 7 10.47 27.26 1.94
N ILE A 8 11.70 26.76 2.00
CA ILE A 8 12.93 27.54 1.97
C ILE A 8 13.75 27.18 0.74
N HIS A 9 13.92 28.15 -0.15
CA HIS A 9 14.74 28.00 -1.35
C HIS A 9 16.20 28.33 -1.04
N THR A 10 17.08 27.34 -1.10
CA THR A 10 18.48 27.47 -0.68
C THR A 10 19.44 26.70 -1.61
N THR A 11 20.72 26.62 -1.24
CA THR A 11 21.75 25.84 -1.95
C THR A 11 21.81 24.42 -1.40
N GLU A 12 22.45 23.49 -2.12
CA GLU A 12 22.72 22.12 -1.64
C GLU A 12 23.54 22.12 -0.34
N GLU A 13 24.54 23.01 -0.24
CA GLU A 13 25.40 23.16 0.93
C GLU A 13 24.62 23.51 2.21
N ALA A 14 23.59 24.35 2.08
CA ALA A 14 22.82 24.83 3.21
C ALA A 14 21.68 23.89 3.64
N VAL A 15 21.38 22.82 2.88
CA VAL A 15 20.23 21.91 3.13
C VAL A 15 20.25 21.35 4.55
N GLU A 16 21.39 20.85 5.01
CA GLU A 16 21.52 20.24 6.34
C GLU A 16 21.27 21.27 7.45
N ALA A 17 21.88 22.45 7.33
CA ALA A 17 21.74 23.52 8.33
C ALA A 17 20.30 24.06 8.37
N VAL A 18 19.67 24.24 7.21
CA VAL A 18 18.28 24.69 7.10
C VAL A 18 17.32 23.64 7.65
N SER A 19 17.52 22.35 7.32
CA SER A 19 16.70 21.26 7.85
C SER A 19 16.80 21.16 9.37
N HIS A 20 18.00 21.34 9.92
CA HIS A 20 18.19 21.37 11.36
C HIS A 20 17.45 22.52 12.04
N ILE A 21 17.54 23.74 11.48
CA ILE A 21 16.82 24.92 11.98
C ILE A 21 15.30 24.66 12.00
N LEU A 22 14.77 24.02 10.95
CA LEU A 22 13.34 23.70 10.86
C LEU A 22 12.92 22.66 11.91
N HIS A 23 13.75 21.65 12.15
CA HIS A 23 13.51 20.68 13.22
C HIS A 23 13.54 21.32 14.61
N GLU A 24 14.53 22.17 14.90
CA GLU A 24 14.60 22.90 16.18
C GLU A 24 13.40 23.85 16.37
N ALA A 25 12.88 24.40 15.28
CA ALA A 25 11.69 25.23 15.28
C ALA A 25 10.39 24.43 15.51
N GLY A 26 10.45 23.09 15.55
CA GLY A 26 9.31 22.21 15.86
C GLY A 26 8.62 21.60 14.64
N ALA A 27 9.30 21.48 13.50
CA ALA A 27 8.74 20.82 12.32
C ALA A 27 8.39 19.35 12.61
N SER A 28 7.20 18.92 12.18
CA SER A 28 6.76 17.52 12.32
C SER A 28 7.40 16.61 11.26
N GLY A 29 7.84 17.19 10.14
CA GLY A 29 8.57 16.51 9.07
C GLY A 29 9.22 17.54 8.15
N VAL A 30 10.31 17.12 7.50
CA VAL A 30 11.05 17.91 6.52
C VAL A 30 11.16 17.09 5.23
N ALA A 31 10.85 17.71 4.10
CA ALA A 31 11.00 17.16 2.76
C ALA A 31 11.99 18.02 1.96
N ILE A 32 12.81 17.37 1.13
CA ILE A 32 13.85 18.04 0.35
C ILE A 32 13.57 17.77 -1.13
N GLU A 33 13.39 18.85 -1.89
CA GLU A 33 13.18 18.82 -3.34
C GLU A 33 14.44 19.36 -4.02
N ASP A 34 15.34 18.43 -4.34
CA ASP A 34 16.60 18.71 -5.03
C ASP A 34 16.50 18.30 -6.50
N PRO A 35 16.66 19.23 -7.47
CA PRO A 35 16.66 18.92 -8.91
C PRO A 35 17.73 17.90 -9.31
N ALA A 36 18.82 17.74 -8.54
CA ALA A 36 19.80 16.69 -8.78
C ALA A 36 19.17 15.29 -8.72
N GLU A 37 18.09 15.10 -7.93
CA GLU A 37 17.34 13.84 -7.86
C GLU A 37 16.65 13.46 -9.18
N LEU A 38 16.32 14.44 -10.04
CA LEU A 38 15.76 14.18 -11.39
C LEU A 38 16.76 13.50 -12.33
N THR A 39 18.06 13.72 -12.10
CA THR A 39 19.14 13.27 -12.99
C THR A 39 20.04 12.21 -12.35
N LYS A 40 19.81 11.90 -11.06
CA LYS A 40 20.58 10.92 -10.30
C LYS A 40 20.39 9.54 -10.89
N GLU A 41 21.48 8.96 -11.40
CA GLU A 41 21.51 7.55 -11.79
C GLU A 41 21.38 6.68 -10.54
N ARG A 42 20.17 6.20 -10.28
CA ARG A 42 19.89 5.27 -9.19
C ARG A 42 20.16 3.86 -9.70
N LYS A 43 20.89 3.06 -8.91
CA LYS A 43 20.95 1.62 -9.15
C LYS A 43 19.54 1.09 -8.97
N GLN A 44 18.89 0.71 -10.07
CA GLN A 44 17.60 0.04 -10.06
C GLN A 44 17.80 -1.34 -9.43
N GLN A 45 17.72 -1.40 -8.10
CA GLN A 45 17.88 -2.64 -7.35
C GLN A 45 16.52 -3.35 -7.15
N TYR A 46 15.40 -2.60 -7.31
CA TYR A 46 14.03 -3.03 -7.04
C TYR A 46 12.99 -2.55 -8.08
N GLY A 47 13.38 -2.36 -9.36
CA GLY A 47 12.43 -2.01 -10.44
C GLY A 47 11.71 -0.66 -10.29
N GLU A 48 12.16 0.21 -9.39
CA GLU A 48 11.53 1.49 -9.07
C GLU A 48 11.46 2.41 -10.31
N ILE A 49 10.26 2.79 -10.72
CA ILE A 49 10.04 3.83 -11.73
C ILE A 49 9.89 5.15 -11.00
N TYR A 50 10.96 5.93 -10.97
CA TYR A 50 10.94 7.30 -10.47
C TYR A 50 10.37 8.22 -11.55
N ALA A 51 9.04 8.33 -11.63
CA ALA A 51 8.37 9.31 -12.47
C ALA A 51 8.28 10.66 -11.72
N LEU A 52 9.44 11.25 -11.41
CA LEU A 52 9.49 12.56 -10.80
C LEU A 52 9.04 13.60 -11.83
N ASN A 53 8.06 14.42 -11.45
CA ASN A 53 7.57 15.49 -12.31
C ASN A 53 8.55 16.68 -12.26
N PRO A 54 9.22 17.04 -13.37
CA PRO A 54 10.17 18.15 -13.37
C PRO A 54 9.56 19.51 -12.99
N ASP A 55 8.24 19.68 -13.18
CA ASP A 55 7.53 20.90 -12.82
C ASP A 55 7.37 21.10 -11.30
N GLU A 56 7.63 20.05 -10.51
CA GLU A 56 7.57 20.08 -9.05
C GLU A 56 8.91 20.42 -8.38
N TYR A 57 9.99 20.58 -9.16
CA TYR A 57 11.32 20.90 -8.65
C TYR A 57 11.73 22.34 -9.02
N PRO A 58 12.52 23.03 -8.17
CA PRO A 58 13.02 24.35 -8.52
C PRO A 58 13.97 24.28 -9.74
N SER A 59 13.98 25.31 -10.58
CA SER A 59 14.87 25.33 -11.76
C SER A 59 16.37 25.48 -11.43
N GLU A 60 16.70 25.86 -10.19
CA GLU A 60 18.04 26.13 -9.69
C GLU A 60 18.00 26.07 -8.15
N GLY A 61 19.01 25.51 -7.48
CA GLY A 61 19.04 25.36 -6.02
C GLY A 61 18.13 24.24 -5.50
N VAL A 62 17.93 24.18 -4.18
CA VAL A 62 17.16 23.13 -3.48
C VAL A 62 16.01 23.77 -2.70
N LEU A 63 14.84 23.13 -2.67
CA LEU A 63 13.71 23.58 -1.85
C LEU A 63 13.57 22.66 -0.63
N VAL A 64 13.71 23.22 0.57
CA VAL A 64 13.51 22.50 1.84
C VAL A 64 12.15 22.88 2.39
N LYS A 65 11.25 21.90 2.49
CA LYS A 65 9.87 22.08 2.96
C LYS A 65 9.72 21.48 4.35
N ALA A 66 9.03 22.18 5.24
CA ALA A 66 8.73 21.69 6.58
C ALA A 66 7.27 21.96 6.95
N TYR A 67 6.68 21.02 7.68
CA TYR A 67 5.26 21.05 8.00
C TYR A 67 5.05 21.31 9.49
N PHE A 68 4.22 22.31 9.78
CA PHE A 68 3.87 22.74 11.13
C PHE A 68 2.35 22.72 11.32
N PRO A 69 1.84 22.31 12.49
CA PRO A 69 0.44 22.51 12.81
C PRO A 69 0.14 24.00 12.88
N GLN A 70 -0.98 24.44 12.27
CA GLN A 70 -1.37 25.84 12.30
C GLN A 70 -1.76 26.21 13.74
N THR A 71 -0.94 27.07 14.35
CA THR A 71 -1.07 27.55 15.73
C THR A 71 -0.86 29.06 15.76
N ASP A 72 -1.32 29.71 16.84
CA ASP A 72 -1.14 31.17 17.02
C ASP A 72 0.33 31.60 17.03
N SER A 73 1.26 30.68 17.33
CA SER A 73 2.71 30.90 17.36
C SER A 73 3.41 30.77 16.00
N LEU A 74 2.73 30.36 14.92
CA LEU A 74 3.36 30.10 13.63
C LEU A 74 4.15 31.31 13.11
N HIS A 75 3.63 32.53 13.29
CA HIS A 75 4.31 33.75 12.87
C HIS A 75 5.62 33.98 13.65
N GLU A 76 5.66 33.63 14.94
CA GLU A 76 6.89 33.70 15.74
C GLU A 76 7.89 32.63 15.31
N THR A 77 7.43 31.42 15.04
CA THR A 77 8.25 30.32 14.50
C THR A 77 8.90 30.72 13.18
N VAL A 78 8.13 31.26 12.23
CA VAL A 78 8.65 31.74 10.93
C VAL A 78 9.70 32.83 11.13
N ALA A 79 9.45 33.80 12.01
CA ALA A 79 10.40 34.89 12.27
C ALA A 79 11.71 34.38 12.89
N GLY A 80 11.60 33.37 13.78
CA GLY A 80 12.75 32.68 14.36
C GLY A 80 13.56 31.92 13.32
N VAL A 81 12.90 31.09 12.50
CA VAL A 81 13.51 30.35 11.39
C VAL A 81 14.24 31.30 10.44
N LYS A 82 13.59 32.40 10.04
CA LYS A 82 14.20 33.42 9.19
C LYS A 82 15.48 34.00 9.81
N SER A 83 15.41 34.38 11.08
CA SER A 83 16.55 34.96 11.79
C SER A 83 17.73 33.98 11.87
N SER A 84 17.46 32.70 12.09
CA SER A 84 18.48 31.65 12.11
C SER A 84 19.09 31.40 10.73
N ILE A 85 18.28 31.42 9.66
CA ILE A 85 18.77 31.27 8.27
C ILE A 85 19.63 32.47 7.87
N ASP A 86 19.18 33.69 8.18
CA ASP A 86 19.93 34.92 7.88
C ASP A 86 21.30 34.97 8.61
N ALA A 87 21.48 34.18 9.68
CA ALA A 87 22.72 34.06 10.43
C ALA A 87 23.71 33.03 9.85
N LEU A 88 23.25 32.10 9.00
CA LEU A 88 24.10 31.03 8.43
C LEU A 88 25.34 31.54 7.67
N PRO A 89 25.31 32.67 6.92
CA PRO A 89 26.51 33.22 6.29
C PRO A 89 27.62 33.60 7.28
N SER A 90 27.30 33.88 8.55
CA SER A 90 28.32 34.15 9.59
C SER A 90 29.10 32.91 10.01
N PHE A 91 28.61 31.73 9.66
CA PHE A 91 29.27 30.43 9.82
C PHE A 91 29.89 29.91 8.52
N ASP A 92 30.04 30.78 7.51
CA ASP A 92 30.59 30.45 6.18
C ASP A 92 29.72 29.46 5.39
N ILE A 93 28.40 29.45 5.63
CA ILE A 93 27.42 28.63 4.90
C ILE A 93 26.66 29.52 3.90
N GLU A 94 26.81 29.25 2.61
CA GLU A 94 26.15 30.03 1.56
C GLU A 94 24.68 29.60 1.35
N ILE A 95 23.72 30.44 1.74
CA ILE A 95 22.29 30.12 1.70
C ILE A 95 21.63 30.33 0.32
N GLY A 96 22.33 30.93 -0.64
CA GLY A 96 21.78 31.24 -1.97
C GLY A 96 20.63 32.24 -1.92
N LYS A 97 19.49 31.91 -2.54
CA LYS A 97 18.31 32.80 -2.59
C LYS A 97 17.69 33.06 -1.22
N GLY A 98 17.75 32.09 -0.31
CA GLY A 98 17.22 32.20 1.06
C GLY A 98 15.73 32.57 1.15
N THR A 99 14.97 32.36 0.08
CA THR A 99 13.57 32.80 0.01
C THR A 99 12.70 31.87 0.84
N ILE A 100 11.94 32.44 1.78
CA ILE A 100 10.99 31.70 2.60
C ILE A 100 9.58 31.98 2.09
N THR A 101 8.84 30.93 1.75
CA THR A 101 7.41 30.99 1.42
C THR A 101 6.61 30.16 2.43
N ILE A 102 5.36 30.57 2.64
CA ILE A 102 4.44 29.89 3.57
C ILE A 102 3.17 29.60 2.80
N ASN A 103 2.79 28.33 2.77
CA ASN A 103 1.54 27.88 2.17
C ASN A 103 0.68 27.22 3.25
N GLU A 104 -0.62 27.50 3.22
CA GLU A 104 -1.58 26.73 4.02
C GLU A 104 -1.85 25.41 3.32
N VAL A 105 -1.78 24.31 4.06
CA VAL A 105 -2.07 22.97 3.58
C VAL A 105 -3.20 22.40 4.42
N ASP A 106 -4.35 22.16 3.80
CA ASP A 106 -5.45 21.45 4.45
C ASP A 106 -5.09 19.95 4.57
N GLU A 107 -5.25 19.37 5.75
CA GLU A 107 -5.00 17.94 5.99
C GLU A 107 -5.84 17.05 5.08
N GLU A 108 -7.06 17.49 4.71
CA GLU A 108 -7.91 16.81 3.74
C GLU A 108 -7.32 16.84 2.33
N ASP A 109 -6.68 17.93 1.90
CA ASP A 109 -6.01 18.01 0.60
C ASP A 109 -4.76 17.11 0.55
N TRP A 110 -4.01 17.02 1.65
CA TRP A 110 -2.88 16.09 1.76
C TRP A 110 -3.33 14.62 1.76
N ALA A 111 -4.38 14.30 2.53
CA ALA A 111 -4.95 12.95 2.61
C ALA A 111 -5.68 12.52 1.34
N THR A 112 -6.01 13.45 0.41
CA THR A 112 -6.70 13.13 -0.85
C THR A 112 -5.86 13.39 -2.11
N ALA A 113 -4.68 14.01 -2.00
CA ALA A 113 -3.81 14.28 -3.15
C ALA A 113 -3.46 13.02 -3.95
N TRP A 114 -3.27 11.88 -3.27
CA TRP A 114 -3.05 10.58 -3.94
C TRP A 114 -4.26 10.12 -4.77
N LYS A 115 -5.49 10.52 -4.42
CA LYS A 115 -6.71 10.13 -5.15
C LYS A 115 -6.70 10.62 -6.60
N LYS A 116 -6.04 11.75 -6.88
CA LYS A 116 -5.92 12.31 -8.24
C LYS A 116 -5.09 11.44 -9.19
N TYR A 117 -4.22 10.60 -8.64
CA TYR A 117 -3.34 9.70 -9.40
C TYR A 117 -3.84 8.25 -9.37
N TYR A 118 -4.95 8.00 -8.66
CA TYR A 118 -5.53 6.69 -8.49
C TYR A 118 -6.70 6.53 -9.47
N HIS A 119 -6.43 5.85 -10.57
CA HIS A 119 -7.38 5.61 -11.68
C HIS A 119 -7.79 4.14 -11.73
N PRO A 120 -8.85 3.79 -12.49
CA PRO A 120 -9.21 2.40 -12.76
C PRO A 120 -8.04 1.59 -13.32
N VAL A 121 -7.77 0.43 -12.74
CA VAL A 121 -6.68 -0.47 -13.17
C VAL A 121 -7.26 -1.84 -13.49
N GLN A 122 -7.04 -2.28 -14.73
CA GLN A 122 -7.34 -3.64 -15.14
C GLN A 122 -6.29 -4.60 -14.57
N ILE A 123 -6.72 -5.52 -13.72
CA ILE A 123 -5.86 -6.47 -13.00
C ILE A 123 -5.67 -7.76 -13.81
N SER A 124 -6.73 -8.18 -14.49
CA SER A 124 -6.76 -9.38 -15.32
C SER A 124 -7.71 -9.20 -16.51
N ASP A 125 -7.87 -10.25 -17.31
CA ASP A 125 -8.82 -10.26 -18.43
C ASP A 125 -10.27 -10.08 -17.97
N THR A 126 -10.59 -10.40 -16.70
CA THR A 126 -11.96 -10.30 -16.17
C THR A 126 -12.13 -9.40 -14.96
N PHE A 127 -11.07 -8.86 -14.36
CA PHE A 127 -11.18 -7.95 -13.21
C PHE A 127 -10.57 -6.58 -13.46
N THR A 128 -11.31 -5.56 -13.04
CA THR A 128 -10.85 -4.17 -12.95
C THR A 128 -11.16 -3.63 -11.57
N ILE A 129 -10.16 -2.98 -10.97
CA ILE A 129 -10.31 -2.28 -9.70
C ILE A 129 -10.59 -0.81 -9.99
N VAL A 130 -11.67 -0.30 -9.43
CA VAL A 130 -12.18 1.05 -9.69
C VAL A 130 -12.24 1.81 -8.37
N PRO A 131 -11.59 2.98 -8.27
CA PRO A 131 -11.76 3.87 -7.12
C PRO A 131 -13.20 4.36 -7.02
N THR A 132 -13.76 4.46 -5.80
CA THR A 132 -15.16 4.89 -5.58
C THR A 132 -15.52 6.27 -6.12
N TRP A 133 -14.54 7.12 -6.39
CA TRP A 133 -14.71 8.48 -6.92
C TRP A 133 -14.56 8.59 -8.44
N GLU A 134 -14.24 7.50 -9.13
CA GLU A 134 -14.09 7.46 -10.58
C GLU A 134 -15.34 6.86 -11.24
N GLU A 135 -15.84 7.50 -12.30
CA GLU A 135 -16.87 6.89 -13.14
C GLU A 135 -16.20 5.92 -14.12
N TYR A 136 -16.55 4.63 -14.02
CA TYR A 136 -16.02 3.60 -14.92
C TYR A 136 -17.15 2.83 -15.60
N THR A 137 -17.03 2.64 -16.92
CA THR A 137 -17.92 1.79 -17.71
C THR A 137 -17.18 0.51 -18.08
N PRO A 138 -17.68 -0.68 -17.69
CA PRO A 138 -17.08 -1.94 -18.10
C PRO A 138 -16.92 -2.05 -19.61
N SER A 139 -15.77 -2.52 -20.04
CA SER A 139 -15.41 -2.80 -21.42
C SER A 139 -16.17 -4.01 -21.98
N SER A 140 -16.64 -4.92 -21.10
CA SER A 140 -17.46 -6.06 -21.48
C SER A 140 -18.47 -6.46 -20.39
N PRO A 141 -19.56 -7.19 -20.73
CA PRO A 141 -20.53 -7.68 -19.75
C PRO A 141 -19.96 -8.71 -18.76
N ASP A 142 -18.87 -9.38 -19.12
CA ASP A 142 -18.23 -10.43 -18.30
C ASP A 142 -17.15 -9.86 -17.36
N GLU A 143 -16.85 -8.56 -17.48
CA GLU A 143 -15.91 -7.84 -16.65
C GLU A 143 -16.49 -7.62 -15.24
N LYS A 144 -15.73 -8.04 -14.24
CA LYS A 144 -16.02 -7.93 -12.83
C LYS A 144 -15.32 -6.70 -12.29
N ILE A 145 -16.13 -5.72 -11.90
CA ILE A 145 -15.64 -4.51 -11.25
C ILE A 145 -15.56 -4.75 -9.75
N ILE A 146 -14.41 -4.40 -9.16
CA ILE A 146 -14.24 -4.27 -7.72
C ILE A 146 -14.09 -2.78 -7.42
N GLU A 147 -15.11 -2.20 -6.82
CA GLU A 147 -15.05 -0.82 -6.35
C GLU A 147 -14.33 -0.78 -5.00
N LEU A 148 -13.32 0.07 -4.83
CA LEU A 148 -12.61 0.20 -3.56
C LEU A 148 -12.53 1.65 -3.12
N ASP A 149 -12.78 1.88 -1.84
CA ASP A 149 -12.22 3.02 -1.12
C ASP A 149 -11.06 2.51 -0.26
N PRO A 150 -9.80 2.71 -0.69
CA PRO A 150 -8.65 2.27 0.09
C PRO A 150 -8.60 2.93 1.48
N GLY A 151 -9.19 4.13 1.64
CA GLY A 151 -9.12 4.89 2.89
C GLY A 151 -7.68 4.95 3.44
N MET A 152 -7.52 4.59 4.71
CA MET A 152 -6.22 4.42 5.38
C MET A 152 -5.73 2.96 5.41
N ALA A 153 -6.51 2.00 4.89
CA ALA A 153 -6.20 0.57 5.01
C ALA A 153 -5.23 0.12 3.90
N PHE A 154 -4.40 -0.87 4.21
CA PHE A 154 -3.50 -1.48 3.23
C PHE A 154 -4.31 -2.29 2.19
N GLY A 155 -3.84 -2.28 0.94
CA GLY A 155 -4.48 -3.00 -0.17
C GLY A 155 -5.28 -2.10 -1.10
N THR A 156 -4.59 -1.18 -1.79
CA THR A 156 -5.19 -0.38 -2.87
C THR A 156 -5.83 -1.27 -3.93
N GLY A 157 -5.27 -2.45 -4.16
CA GLY A 157 -5.76 -3.42 -5.15
C GLY A 157 -4.81 -3.61 -6.33
N THR A 158 -3.96 -2.61 -6.58
CA THR A 158 -3.16 -2.51 -7.81
C THR A 158 -1.73 -3.02 -7.67
N HIS A 159 -1.29 -3.31 -6.44
CA HIS A 159 0.05 -3.83 -6.18
C HIS A 159 0.28 -5.19 -6.88
N PRO A 160 1.50 -5.52 -7.34
CA PRO A 160 1.80 -6.79 -8.00
C PRO A 160 1.33 -8.03 -7.23
N THR A 161 1.46 -8.01 -5.90
CA THR A 161 1.04 -9.13 -5.04
C THR A 161 -0.47 -9.34 -5.05
N THR A 162 -1.25 -8.27 -4.98
CA THR A 162 -2.71 -8.33 -5.11
C THR A 162 -3.12 -8.79 -6.51
N THR A 163 -2.44 -8.28 -7.55
CA THR A 163 -2.68 -8.70 -8.94
C THR A 163 -2.46 -10.19 -9.12
N MET A 164 -1.35 -10.73 -8.60
CA MET A 164 -1.08 -12.17 -8.66
C MET A 164 -2.09 -12.99 -7.86
N CYS A 165 -2.52 -12.52 -6.68
CA CYS A 165 -3.56 -13.20 -5.91
C CYS A 165 -4.90 -13.24 -6.65
N ILE A 166 -5.34 -12.13 -7.26
CA ILE A 166 -6.59 -12.10 -8.05
C ILE A 166 -6.49 -13.07 -9.24
N ARG A 167 -5.37 -13.06 -9.96
CA ARG A 167 -5.12 -14.01 -11.07
C ARG A 167 -5.08 -15.46 -10.60
N ALA A 168 -4.54 -15.70 -9.41
CA ALA A 168 -4.53 -17.03 -8.81
C ALA A 168 -5.95 -17.47 -8.44
N LEU A 169 -6.75 -16.59 -7.82
CA LEU A 169 -8.15 -16.84 -7.50
C LEU A 169 -8.98 -17.13 -8.76
N GLU A 170 -8.81 -16.35 -9.84
CA GLU A 170 -9.49 -16.57 -11.12
C GLU A 170 -9.24 -17.96 -11.71
N LYS A 171 -8.03 -18.51 -11.52
CA LYS A 171 -7.68 -19.86 -11.99
C LYS A 171 -8.22 -20.97 -11.11
N THR A 172 -8.49 -20.68 -9.84
CA THR A 172 -8.62 -21.71 -8.80
C THR A 172 -10.00 -21.79 -8.19
N VAL A 173 -10.62 -20.65 -7.86
CA VAL A 173 -11.96 -20.58 -7.25
C VAL A 173 -12.99 -21.15 -8.21
N GLN A 174 -13.78 -22.08 -7.71
CA GLN A 174 -14.93 -22.65 -8.41
C GLN A 174 -16.24 -22.17 -7.79
N PRO A 175 -17.33 -22.10 -8.58
CA PRO A 175 -18.65 -21.85 -8.03
C PRO A 175 -19.02 -22.85 -6.93
N GLY A 176 -19.34 -22.35 -5.74
CA GLY A 176 -19.66 -23.19 -4.58
C GLY A 176 -18.54 -23.34 -3.54
N ASP A 177 -17.34 -22.84 -3.82
CA ASP A 177 -16.20 -22.95 -2.89
C ASP A 177 -16.40 -22.13 -1.61
N THR A 178 -15.88 -22.66 -0.50
CA THR A 178 -15.70 -21.97 0.77
C THR A 178 -14.26 -21.47 0.87
N VAL A 179 -14.09 -20.15 1.03
CA VAL A 179 -12.80 -19.47 0.98
C VAL A 179 -12.49 -18.79 2.31
N ILE A 180 -11.23 -18.77 2.73
CA ILE A 180 -10.73 -17.90 3.80
C ILE A 180 -9.66 -16.96 3.25
N ASP A 181 -9.81 -15.67 3.55
CA ASP A 181 -8.84 -14.62 3.25
C ASP A 181 -8.17 -14.17 4.55
N VAL A 182 -6.88 -14.46 4.69
CA VAL A 182 -6.09 -14.19 5.90
C VAL A 182 -5.23 -12.95 5.69
N GLY A 183 -5.48 -11.92 6.51
CA GLY A 183 -4.92 -10.58 6.32
C GLY A 183 -5.66 -9.82 5.23
N THR A 184 -6.98 -9.73 5.36
CA THR A 184 -7.86 -9.26 4.28
C THR A 184 -7.63 -7.80 3.89
N GLY A 185 -7.09 -6.96 4.80
CA GLY A 185 -6.81 -5.56 4.52
C GLY A 185 -8.08 -4.82 4.06
N SER A 186 -8.08 -4.32 2.83
CA SER A 186 -9.24 -3.66 2.21
C SER A 186 -10.40 -4.59 1.82
N GLY A 187 -10.26 -5.91 1.94
CA GLY A 187 -11.27 -6.88 1.51
C GLY A 187 -11.20 -7.26 0.03
N VAL A 188 -10.25 -6.73 -0.73
CA VAL A 188 -10.18 -6.88 -2.20
C VAL A 188 -10.17 -8.34 -2.67
N LEU A 189 -9.40 -9.22 -2.02
CA LEU A 189 -9.31 -10.64 -2.40
C LEU A 189 -10.58 -11.40 -2.04
N SER A 190 -11.19 -11.06 -0.90
CA SER A 190 -12.48 -11.60 -0.49
C SER A 190 -13.60 -11.25 -1.46
N ILE A 191 -13.65 -9.99 -1.91
CA ILE A 191 -14.62 -9.53 -2.91
C ILE A 191 -14.38 -10.22 -4.26
N ALA A 192 -13.12 -10.38 -4.67
CA ALA A 192 -12.76 -11.11 -5.89
C ALA A 192 -13.25 -12.57 -5.84
N ALA A 193 -13.01 -13.27 -4.73
CA ALA A 193 -13.47 -14.64 -4.52
C ALA A 193 -15.01 -14.75 -4.59
N ALA A 194 -15.73 -13.82 -3.94
CA ALA A 194 -17.20 -13.78 -4.01
C ALA A 194 -17.70 -13.56 -5.45
N LYS A 195 -17.10 -12.62 -6.20
CA LYS A 195 -17.44 -12.35 -7.61
C LYS A 195 -17.07 -13.49 -8.56
N LEU A 196 -16.18 -14.40 -8.16
CA LEU A 196 -15.86 -15.64 -8.87
C LEU A 196 -16.84 -16.77 -8.58
N GLY A 197 -17.77 -16.60 -7.63
CA GLY A 197 -18.83 -17.55 -7.33
C GLY A 197 -18.58 -18.41 -6.09
N ALA A 198 -17.63 -18.05 -5.23
CA ALA A 198 -17.52 -18.67 -3.91
C ALA A 198 -18.87 -18.63 -3.17
N ALA A 199 -19.25 -19.72 -2.52
CA ALA A 199 -20.48 -19.80 -1.74
C ALA A 199 -20.37 -19.07 -0.40
N SER A 200 -19.16 -18.98 0.16
CA SER A 200 -18.90 -18.30 1.43
C SER A 200 -17.44 -17.88 1.48
N VAL A 201 -17.19 -16.67 1.98
CA VAL A 201 -15.84 -16.15 2.24
C VAL A 201 -15.75 -15.69 3.68
N GLN A 202 -14.75 -16.16 4.41
CA GLN A 202 -14.40 -15.63 5.74
C GLN A 202 -13.15 -14.77 5.60
N ALA A 203 -13.27 -13.48 5.92
CA ALA A 203 -12.23 -12.48 5.73
C ALA A 203 -11.73 -12.02 7.10
N TYR A 204 -10.45 -12.24 7.39
CA TYR A 204 -9.89 -11.95 8.71
C TYR A 204 -8.73 -10.97 8.65
N ASP A 205 -8.72 -10.02 9.58
CA ASP A 205 -7.56 -9.17 9.85
C ASP A 205 -7.37 -8.96 11.36
N LEU A 206 -6.14 -8.67 11.78
CA LEU A 206 -5.84 -8.36 13.17
C LEU A 206 -6.17 -6.90 13.50
N ASP A 207 -6.03 -6.00 12.51
CA ASP A 207 -6.25 -4.57 12.67
C ASP A 207 -7.73 -4.22 12.54
N PRO A 208 -8.37 -3.64 13.58
CA PRO A 208 -9.77 -3.22 13.51
C PRO A 208 -10.04 -2.17 12.41
N VAL A 209 -9.05 -1.36 12.02
CA VAL A 209 -9.19 -0.38 10.92
C VAL A 209 -9.30 -1.10 9.57
N ALA A 210 -8.54 -2.17 9.37
CA ALA A 210 -8.64 -3.01 8.18
C ALA A 210 -10.00 -3.72 8.14
N VAL A 211 -10.46 -4.27 9.26
CA VAL A 211 -11.79 -4.90 9.38
C VAL A 211 -12.90 -3.94 8.97
N GLU A 212 -12.91 -2.71 9.49
CA GLU A 212 -13.91 -1.70 9.14
C GLU A 212 -13.87 -1.34 7.64
N SER A 213 -12.66 -1.21 7.08
CA SER A 213 -12.45 -0.94 5.64
C SER A 213 -12.97 -2.08 4.77
N ALA A 214 -12.61 -3.33 5.08
CA ALA A 214 -13.09 -4.51 4.37
C ALA A 214 -14.61 -4.62 4.41
N GLU A 215 -15.24 -4.41 5.56
CA GLU A 215 -16.71 -4.41 5.66
C GLU A 215 -17.37 -3.35 4.77
N MET A 216 -16.80 -2.14 4.72
CA MET A 216 -17.30 -1.05 3.86
C MET A 216 -17.20 -1.44 2.39
N ASN A 217 -16.03 -1.93 1.95
CA ASN A 217 -15.79 -2.33 0.57
C ASN A 217 -16.63 -3.55 0.15
N VAL A 218 -16.86 -4.50 1.06
CA VAL A 218 -17.74 -5.66 0.83
C VAL A 218 -19.19 -5.20 0.57
N ARG A 219 -19.71 -4.28 1.39
CA ARG A 219 -21.05 -3.70 1.21
C ARG A 219 -21.15 -2.88 -0.07
N LEU A 220 -20.12 -2.09 -0.38
CA LEU A 220 -20.03 -1.32 -1.62
C LEU A 220 -20.15 -2.22 -2.86
N ASN A 221 -19.48 -3.38 -2.82
CA ASN A 221 -19.49 -4.36 -3.91
C ASN A 221 -20.70 -5.30 -3.92
N LYS A 222 -21.61 -5.17 -2.93
CA LYS A 222 -22.81 -6.00 -2.76
C LYS A 222 -22.47 -7.49 -2.67
N THR A 223 -21.44 -7.81 -1.88
CA THR A 223 -21.00 -9.18 -1.60
C THR A 223 -21.12 -9.53 -0.11
N ASP A 224 -21.85 -8.72 0.66
CA ASP A 224 -22.06 -8.86 2.11
C ASP A 224 -22.95 -10.06 2.50
N ASP A 225 -23.60 -10.70 1.54
CA ASP A 225 -24.30 -11.97 1.71
C ASP A 225 -23.38 -13.20 1.63
N ILE A 226 -22.19 -13.04 1.05
CA ILE A 226 -21.19 -14.10 0.84
C ILE A 226 -19.96 -13.90 1.74
N VAL A 227 -19.48 -12.66 1.87
CA VAL A 227 -18.26 -12.31 2.59
C VAL A 227 -18.59 -11.89 4.02
N ASN A 228 -18.08 -12.64 4.99
CA ASN A 228 -18.14 -12.33 6.41
C ASN A 228 -16.78 -11.84 6.87
N VAL A 229 -16.72 -10.60 7.34
CA VAL A 229 -15.48 -9.98 7.84
C VAL A 229 -15.42 -10.09 9.36
N GLY A 230 -14.26 -10.40 9.91
CA GLY A 230 -14.06 -10.47 11.36
C GLY A 230 -12.64 -10.13 11.76
N GLN A 231 -12.48 -9.72 13.02
CA GLN A 231 -11.15 -9.56 13.60
C GLN A 231 -10.61 -10.91 14.04
N ASN A 232 -9.45 -11.32 13.53
CA ASN A 232 -8.76 -12.54 13.98
C ASN A 232 -7.26 -12.49 13.72
N SER A 233 -6.50 -13.25 14.50
CA SER A 233 -5.07 -13.47 14.27
C SER A 233 -4.88 -14.75 13.44
N LEU A 234 -4.54 -14.58 12.16
CA LEU A 234 -4.27 -15.69 11.24
C LEU A 234 -5.45 -16.70 11.21
N LEU A 235 -5.19 -17.96 11.58
CA LEU A 235 -6.17 -19.05 11.62
C LEU A 235 -6.50 -19.49 13.06
N GLU A 236 -6.28 -18.62 14.06
CA GLU A 236 -6.57 -18.94 15.46
C GLU A 236 -8.06 -19.26 15.64
N GLY A 237 -8.35 -20.42 16.25
CA GLY A 237 -9.72 -20.89 16.50
C GLY A 237 -10.51 -21.27 15.24
N ILE A 238 -9.90 -21.24 14.05
CA ILE A 238 -10.55 -21.60 12.80
C ILE A 238 -10.53 -23.12 12.60
N GLU A 239 -11.72 -23.65 12.34
CA GLU A 239 -11.95 -25.05 11.98
C GLU A 239 -12.32 -25.15 10.49
N GLY A 240 -11.77 -26.16 9.82
CA GLY A 240 -12.12 -26.50 8.44
C GLY A 240 -13.27 -27.54 8.36
N PRO A 241 -13.47 -28.17 7.19
CA PRO A 241 -12.70 -27.99 5.95
C PRO A 241 -13.15 -26.78 5.13
N VAL A 242 -12.19 -26.08 4.52
CA VAL A 242 -12.45 -25.10 3.45
C VAL A 242 -11.79 -25.54 2.15
N ASP A 243 -12.28 -24.98 1.03
CA ASP A 243 -11.79 -25.33 -0.30
C ASP A 243 -10.50 -24.59 -0.64
N LEU A 244 -10.39 -23.33 -0.20
CA LEU A 244 -9.26 -22.48 -0.51
C LEU A 244 -8.95 -21.51 0.64
N ILE A 245 -7.67 -21.33 0.94
CA ILE A 245 -7.15 -20.21 1.73
C ILE A 245 -6.34 -19.31 0.82
N VAL A 246 -6.49 -17.99 0.96
CA VAL A 246 -5.61 -16.99 0.34
C VAL A 246 -5.00 -16.10 1.42
N ALA A 247 -3.71 -15.81 1.31
CA ALA A 247 -3.00 -14.93 2.23
C ALA A 247 -1.98 -14.06 1.47
N ASN A 248 -2.21 -12.76 1.41
CA ASN A 248 -1.26 -11.79 0.87
C ASN A 248 -0.55 -11.08 2.02
N LEU A 249 0.46 -11.74 2.57
CA LEU A 249 1.13 -11.35 3.81
C LEU A 249 2.65 -11.35 3.63
N LEU A 250 3.37 -10.68 4.52
CA LEU A 250 4.83 -10.78 4.53
C LEU A 250 5.27 -12.23 4.76
N ALA A 251 6.37 -12.62 4.12
CA ALA A 251 6.94 -13.96 4.19
C ALA A 251 7.13 -14.46 5.63
N GLU A 252 7.58 -13.58 6.54
CA GLU A 252 7.79 -13.87 7.95
C GLU A 252 6.50 -14.25 8.68
N ILE A 253 5.36 -13.70 8.25
CA ILE A 253 4.04 -14.00 8.82
C ILE A 253 3.50 -15.30 8.22
N ILE A 254 3.68 -15.52 6.91
CA ILE A 254 3.27 -16.77 6.24
C ILE A 254 3.91 -17.99 6.90
N LEU A 255 5.18 -17.89 7.31
CA LEU A 255 5.91 -18.97 7.98
C LEU A 255 5.33 -19.40 9.33
N LEU A 256 4.42 -18.63 9.92
CA LEU A 256 3.85 -18.92 11.25
C LEU A 256 2.73 -19.95 11.23
N PHE A 257 2.04 -20.12 10.10
CA PHE A 257 0.81 -20.90 10.02
C PHE A 257 0.66 -21.92 8.86
N PRO A 258 1.71 -22.45 8.18
CA PRO A 258 1.51 -23.50 7.17
C PRO A 258 0.81 -24.76 7.70
N GLU A 259 1.14 -25.20 8.92
CA GLU A 259 0.52 -26.40 9.52
C GLU A 259 -0.97 -26.19 9.83
N ASP A 260 -1.34 -24.99 10.32
CA ASP A 260 -2.74 -24.63 10.53
C ASP A 260 -3.50 -24.55 9.21
N ALA A 261 -2.88 -23.98 8.16
CA ALA A 261 -3.47 -23.97 6.83
C ALA A 261 -3.71 -25.41 6.32
N ALA A 262 -2.74 -26.32 6.48
CA ALA A 262 -2.87 -27.72 6.06
C ALA A 262 -3.99 -28.45 6.82
N ARG A 263 -4.23 -28.10 8.09
CA ARG A 263 -5.33 -28.63 8.90
C ARG A 263 -6.70 -28.11 8.47
N VAL A 264 -6.78 -26.85 8.05
CA VAL A 264 -8.04 -26.16 7.73
C VAL A 264 -8.47 -26.40 6.26
N VAL A 265 -7.52 -26.46 5.34
CA VAL A 265 -7.78 -26.75 3.92
C VAL A 265 -8.11 -28.23 3.75
N LYS A 266 -9.19 -28.56 3.02
CA LYS A 266 -9.54 -29.96 2.74
C LYS A 266 -8.44 -30.67 1.94
N PRO A 267 -8.34 -32.01 2.00
CA PRO A 267 -7.49 -32.74 1.05
C PRO A 267 -7.85 -32.41 -0.40
N GLY A 268 -6.85 -32.06 -1.20
CA GLY A 268 -7.00 -31.56 -2.57
C GLY A 268 -7.44 -30.10 -2.69
N GLY A 269 -7.70 -29.39 -1.58
CA GLY A 269 -7.94 -27.94 -1.55
C GLY A 269 -6.64 -27.15 -1.75
N LEU A 270 -6.76 -25.81 -1.80
CA LEU A 270 -5.66 -24.93 -2.19
C LEU A 270 -5.29 -23.92 -1.11
N PHE A 271 -4.01 -23.55 -1.08
CA PHE A 271 -3.49 -22.44 -0.31
C PHE A 271 -2.69 -21.53 -1.25
N ILE A 272 -3.18 -20.29 -1.42
CA ILE A 272 -2.53 -19.24 -2.19
C ILE A 272 -1.80 -18.32 -1.22
N THR A 273 -0.50 -18.14 -1.42
CA THR A 273 0.32 -17.19 -0.65
C THR A 273 0.95 -16.16 -1.58
N SER A 274 0.95 -14.88 -1.19
CA SER A 274 1.71 -13.81 -1.85
C SER A 274 2.20 -12.80 -0.80
N GLY A 275 2.74 -11.65 -1.22
CA GLY A 275 3.51 -10.77 -0.33
C GLY A 275 4.95 -11.24 -0.13
N ILE A 276 5.40 -12.16 -0.99
CA ILE A 276 6.70 -12.83 -0.91
C ILE A 276 7.65 -12.16 -1.88
N ILE A 277 8.76 -11.64 -1.38
CA ILE A 277 9.86 -11.15 -2.22
C ILE A 277 10.59 -12.37 -2.81
N GLY A 278 11.05 -12.31 -4.07
CA GLY A 278 11.67 -13.43 -4.78
C GLY A 278 12.80 -14.13 -4.02
N ALA A 279 13.59 -13.39 -3.24
CA ALA A 279 14.64 -13.96 -2.39
C ALA A 279 14.12 -14.92 -1.29
N LYS A 280 12.84 -14.83 -0.92
CA LYS A 280 12.18 -15.63 0.11
C LYS A 280 11.36 -16.79 -0.46
N GLU A 281 11.20 -16.87 -1.79
CA GLU A 281 10.41 -17.91 -2.46
C GLU A 281 10.75 -19.32 -1.96
N LYS A 282 12.03 -19.70 -2.01
CA LYS A 282 12.48 -21.05 -1.65
C LYS A 282 12.12 -21.42 -0.20
N VAL A 283 12.26 -20.45 0.71
CA VAL A 283 11.96 -20.66 2.14
C VAL A 283 10.47 -20.89 2.36
N ILE A 284 9.60 -20.17 1.64
CA ILE A 284 8.15 -20.38 1.72
C ILE A 284 7.77 -21.72 1.10
N SER A 285 8.28 -22.06 -0.09
CA SER A 285 7.98 -23.33 -0.75
C SER A 285 8.35 -24.53 0.14
N GLU A 286 9.53 -24.52 0.75
CA GLU A 286 9.98 -25.59 1.67
C GLU A 286 9.09 -25.70 2.91
N ALA A 287 8.62 -24.58 3.46
CA ALA A 287 7.72 -24.56 4.62
C ALA A 287 6.32 -25.12 4.28
N LEU A 288 5.78 -24.76 3.11
CA LEU A 288 4.52 -25.32 2.60
C LEU A 288 4.64 -26.83 2.35
N GLU A 289 5.73 -27.28 1.72
CA GLU A 289 5.98 -28.70 1.48
C GLU A 289 6.12 -29.50 2.78
N THR A 290 6.83 -28.94 3.78
CA THR A 290 6.98 -29.56 5.09
C THR A 290 5.63 -29.70 5.82
N ALA A 291 4.72 -28.74 5.64
CA ALA A 291 3.38 -28.77 6.21
C ALA A 291 2.42 -29.73 5.48
N GLY A 292 2.83 -30.34 4.36
CA GLY A 292 2.03 -31.31 3.62
C GLY A 292 1.38 -30.79 2.34
N PHE A 293 1.75 -29.59 1.88
CA PHE A 293 1.31 -29.09 0.58
C PHE A 293 2.23 -29.54 -0.56
N SER A 294 1.70 -29.62 -1.77
CA SER A 294 2.47 -29.72 -3.02
C SER A 294 2.36 -28.42 -3.81
N ILE A 295 3.48 -27.83 -4.23
CA ILE A 295 3.48 -26.59 -5.02
C ILE A 295 2.97 -26.88 -6.43
N GLU A 296 1.89 -26.21 -6.84
CA GLU A 296 1.29 -26.36 -8.17
C GLU A 296 1.81 -25.34 -9.18
N GLU A 297 1.85 -24.08 -8.76
CA GLU A 297 2.25 -22.97 -9.61
C GLU A 297 2.94 -21.90 -8.78
N VAL A 298 3.97 -21.28 -9.36
CA VAL A 298 4.63 -20.10 -8.82
C VAL A 298 4.52 -18.97 -9.83
N LEU A 299 3.71 -17.98 -9.50
CA LEU A 299 3.52 -16.75 -10.24
C LEU A 299 4.61 -15.76 -9.83
N ARG A 300 5.19 -15.05 -10.79
CA ARG A 300 6.18 -13.99 -10.55
C ARG A 300 5.78 -12.75 -11.31
N MET A 301 5.82 -11.62 -10.61
CA MET A 301 5.56 -10.31 -11.19
C MET A 301 6.51 -9.32 -10.53
N GLU A 302 7.41 -8.75 -11.33
CA GLU A 302 8.53 -7.95 -10.84
C GLU A 302 9.36 -8.76 -9.83
N ASP A 303 9.62 -8.21 -8.64
CA ASP A 303 10.35 -8.88 -7.56
C ASP A 303 9.45 -9.71 -6.62
N TRP A 304 8.15 -9.78 -6.91
CA TRP A 304 7.17 -10.44 -6.06
C TRP A 304 6.81 -11.82 -6.58
N VAL A 305 6.43 -12.68 -5.63
CA VAL A 305 6.03 -14.06 -5.86
C VAL A 305 4.66 -14.32 -5.26
N ALA A 306 3.85 -15.11 -5.98
CA ALA A 306 2.70 -15.80 -5.40
C ALA A 306 2.83 -17.30 -5.67
N ILE A 307 2.45 -18.11 -4.69
CA ILE A 307 2.56 -19.57 -4.74
C ILE A 307 1.16 -20.15 -4.57
N ILE A 308 0.76 -21.01 -5.50
CA ILE A 308 -0.45 -21.84 -5.41
C ILE A 308 0.02 -23.23 -4.97
N ALA A 309 -0.42 -23.67 -3.80
CA ALA A 309 -0.07 -24.97 -3.25
C ALA A 309 -1.33 -25.80 -2.96
N ARG A 310 -1.30 -27.10 -3.25
CA ARG A 310 -2.41 -28.03 -3.03
C ARG A 310 -2.17 -28.88 -1.79
N ASN A 311 -3.18 -29.03 -0.94
CA ASN A 311 -3.08 -29.90 0.22
C ASN A 311 -3.10 -31.37 -0.24
N ALA A 312 -2.05 -32.12 0.03
CA ALA A 312 -1.79 -33.45 -0.54
C ALA A 312 -2.60 -34.58 0.13
#